data_AF-A0A957DDE1-F1
#
_entry.id   AF-A0A957DDE1-F1
#
_cell.length_a   1.000
_cell.length_b   1.000
_cell.length_c   1.000
_cell.angle_alpha   90.00
_cell.angle_beta   90.00
_cell.angle_gamma   90.00
#
_symmetry.space_group_name_H-M   'P 1'
#
loop_
_entity.id
_entity.type
_entity.pdbx_description
1 polymer ?
#
loop_
_entity_poly.entity_id
_entity_poly.type
_entity_poly.pdbx_seq_one_letter_code
_entity_poly.pdbx_strand_id
1 'polypeptide(L)'
;MLTVALSEKEIQPYLNENICLAGVLTSSISVLSGPLPLIVELKQLLDQRDIACRRLPTTQAFHSSMMETVASDLEALAQTVTLHAPQIPYLSNLTGTWIRESEATDPAYWVRHMCQPVRFADSLVELLKDKDRLLLEVGPGQSLGAFVRQHSACEMAQAAMILPTLPYHYDEQSSSAFLLTTLGKAWLAGATIDWEGFYAHEFRHRLSLPTYPFERQRYWLEPNTSTLPVPAALPEGKKADIGEWFYQSTWKQREINGEMGKDVLPDGALWLLFEDAAGLGNLLAEKLVAAGQSVARVRAGSQFRAVASDLFTINPQEPRHYRDLLRALPGTPTQVVHLWGIEDLSGIMDTGVRFAQAQETGFYSLLNLVKAIERQPDSLHIWVVTSQAQAVTGIEQLEPAKGTIAGICRVIAQENLSIFTHTIDIIHPLDGVLPQARLTDRLMAEFTHGPNELAVAYRGNKRWVQVFEPIYLDKPQSRPTWRQQGVYLIVGGLGAVGMTIGQHLAQTW
;
A
#
# COMPACT_ATOMS: atom_id res chain seq x y z
N MET A 1 16.06 19.49 45.19
CA MET A 1 14.60 19.53 44.97
C MET A 1 13.92 18.36 45.70
N LEU A 2 12.61 18.44 45.94
CA LEU A 2 11.83 17.47 46.70
C LEU A 2 10.52 17.15 45.97
N THR A 3 10.28 15.88 45.62
CA THR A 3 8.95 15.40 45.20
C THR A 3 8.10 15.15 46.44
N VAL A 4 6.84 15.58 46.43
CA VAL A 4 5.90 15.44 47.55
C VAL A 4 4.57 14.88 47.06
N ALA A 5 3.98 13.95 47.80
CA ALA A 5 2.67 13.37 47.51
C ALA A 5 1.53 14.30 47.96
N LEU A 6 1.54 15.54 47.44
CA LEU A 6 0.53 16.58 47.69
C LEU A 6 0.18 17.27 46.37
N SER A 7 -1.07 17.69 46.24
CA SER A 7 -1.55 18.54 45.14
C SER A 7 -0.99 19.97 45.22
N GLU A 8 -1.09 20.73 44.12
CA GLU A 8 -0.68 22.14 44.07
C GLU A 8 -1.38 23.01 45.14
N LYS A 9 -2.62 22.67 45.51
CA LYS A 9 -3.37 23.38 46.55
C LYS A 9 -2.87 23.05 47.95
N GLU A 10 -2.54 21.79 48.19
CA GLU A 10 -2.08 21.31 49.50
C GLU A 10 -0.66 21.76 49.83
N ILE A 11 0.16 22.04 48.80
CA ILE A 11 1.54 22.53 49.03
C ILE A 11 1.64 24.01 49.39
N GLN A 12 0.56 24.80 49.21
CA GLN A 12 0.58 26.26 49.41
C GLN A 12 1.17 26.69 50.77
N PRO A 13 0.88 26.02 51.90
CA PRO A 13 1.44 26.39 53.21
C PRO A 13 2.96 26.19 53.32
N TYR A 14 3.58 25.43 52.41
CA TYR A 14 5.02 25.14 52.42
C TYR A 14 5.82 26.03 51.44
N LEU A 15 5.13 26.83 50.63
CA LEU A 15 5.76 27.76 49.68
C LEU A 15 6.13 29.08 50.39
N ASN A 16 7.26 29.66 49.99
CA ASN A 16 7.72 30.97 50.46
C ASN A 16 8.72 31.55 49.44
N GLU A 17 9.35 32.68 49.76
CA GLU A 17 10.32 33.37 48.87
C GLU A 17 11.49 32.47 48.42
N ASN A 18 11.86 31.48 49.23
CA ASN A 18 12.98 30.57 48.97
C ASN A 18 12.56 29.15 48.57
N ILE A 19 11.30 28.76 48.81
CA ILE A 19 10.76 27.45 48.43
C ILE A 19 9.68 27.67 47.37
N CYS A 20 10.03 27.35 46.13
CA CYS A 20 9.18 27.51 44.97
C CYS A 20 8.51 26.19 44.57
N LEU A 21 7.37 26.31 43.89
CA LEU A 21 6.81 25.20 43.12
C LEU A 21 7.67 25.04 41.85
N ALA A 22 8.30 23.88 41.71
CA ALA A 22 9.07 23.52 40.52
C ALA A 22 8.24 22.80 39.46
N GLY A 23 7.18 22.10 39.86
CA GLY A 23 6.28 21.47 38.90
C GLY A 23 5.15 20.67 39.53
N VAL A 24 4.12 20.42 38.74
CA VAL A 24 2.95 19.62 39.06
C VAL A 24 2.96 18.40 38.14
N LEU A 25 3.21 17.21 38.71
CA LEU A 25 3.37 15.97 37.93
C LEU A 25 2.04 15.23 37.78
N THR A 26 1.23 15.19 38.83
CA THR A 26 -0.13 14.63 38.81
C THR A 26 -1.05 15.46 39.70
N SER A 27 -2.32 15.10 39.80
CA SER A 27 -3.28 15.75 40.71
C SER A 27 -2.90 15.66 42.19
N SER A 28 -1.99 14.74 42.56
CA SER A 28 -1.57 14.49 43.94
C SER A 28 -0.05 14.43 44.12
N ILE A 29 0.74 14.84 43.13
CA ILE A 29 2.20 14.84 43.20
C ILE A 29 2.75 16.15 42.66
N SER A 30 3.49 16.87 43.51
CA SER A 30 4.14 18.14 43.20
C SER A 30 5.64 18.08 43.48
N VAL A 31 6.41 18.99 42.87
CA VAL A 31 7.85 19.13 43.08
C VAL A 31 8.14 20.50 43.64
N LEU A 32 8.90 20.54 44.73
CA LEU A 32 9.36 21.76 45.37
C LEU A 32 10.86 21.95 45.15
N SER A 33 11.27 23.19 44.91
CA SER A 33 12.66 23.59 44.66
C SER A 33 13.04 24.74 45.60
N GLY A 34 14.32 24.81 45.95
CA GLY A 34 14.85 25.81 46.86
C GLY A 34 16.24 25.44 47.39
N PRO A 35 16.83 26.28 48.24
CA PRO A 35 18.12 26.02 48.89
C PRO A 35 18.14 24.68 49.62
N LEU A 36 19.26 23.97 49.54
CA LEU A 36 19.40 22.62 50.11
C LEU A 36 19.03 22.55 51.61
N PRO A 37 19.48 23.47 52.49
CA PRO A 37 19.11 23.42 53.91
C PRO A 37 17.59 23.48 54.13
N LEU A 38 16.91 24.39 53.42
CA LEU A 38 15.46 24.55 53.51
C LEU A 38 14.69 23.35 52.98
N ILE A 39 15.18 22.72 51.91
CA ILE A 39 14.58 21.48 51.38
C ILE A 39 14.76 20.31 52.36
N VAL A 40 15.89 20.25 53.08
CA VAL A 40 16.14 19.22 54.10
C VAL A 40 15.22 19.41 55.30
N GLU A 41 15.06 20.65 55.79
CA GLU A 41 14.13 20.99 56.86
C GLU A 41 12.68 20.69 56.48
N LEU A 42 12.27 21.07 55.26
CA LEU A 42 10.93 20.77 54.75
C LEU A 42 10.70 19.26 54.67
N LYS A 43 11.69 18.48 54.22
CA LYS A 43 11.58 17.02 54.20
C LYS A 43 11.31 16.47 55.61
N GLN A 44 12.06 16.92 56.61
CA GLN A 44 11.87 16.49 58.01
C GLN A 44 10.48 16.86 58.53
N LEU A 45 9.99 18.06 58.22
CA LEU A 45 8.65 18.50 58.58
C LEU A 45 7.56 17.61 57.94
N LEU A 46 7.72 17.26 56.67
CA LEU A 46 6.77 16.41 55.96
C LEU A 46 6.81 14.97 56.47
N ASP A 47 8.01 14.44 56.78
CA ASP A 47 8.18 13.12 57.41
C ASP A 47 7.47 13.07 58.77
N GLN A 48 7.55 14.13 59.59
CA GLN A 48 6.84 14.22 60.88
C GLN A 48 5.31 14.26 60.74
N ARG A 49 4.81 14.60 59.55
CA ARG A 49 3.39 14.65 59.22
C ARG A 49 2.92 13.42 58.44
N ASP A 50 3.77 12.40 58.33
CA ASP A 50 3.53 11.17 57.55
C ASP A 50 3.20 11.43 56.06
N ILE A 51 3.72 12.53 55.51
CA ILE A 51 3.54 12.89 54.10
C ILE A 51 4.70 12.32 53.28
N ALA A 52 4.40 11.41 52.35
CA ALA A 52 5.40 10.79 51.50
C ALA A 52 6.13 11.83 50.64
N CYS A 53 7.45 11.87 50.76
CA CYS A 53 8.31 12.75 49.98
C CYS A 53 9.65 12.11 49.63
N ARG A 54 10.24 12.52 48.50
CA ARG A 54 11.52 11.99 48.01
C ARG A 54 12.42 13.11 47.52
N ARG A 55 13.66 13.14 48.03
CA ARG A 55 14.67 14.09 47.54
C ARG A 55 15.12 13.68 46.14
N LEU A 56 15.10 14.62 45.20
CA LEU A 56 15.68 14.44 43.88
C LEU A 56 17.19 14.71 43.95
N PRO A 57 18.04 13.85 43.37
CA PRO A 57 19.50 13.99 43.41
C PRO A 57 19.98 15.05 42.40
N THR A 58 19.44 16.26 42.47
CA THR A 58 19.88 17.41 41.68
C THR A 58 20.77 18.31 42.52
N THR A 59 21.77 18.91 41.88
CA THR A 59 22.66 19.91 42.51
C THR A 59 22.04 21.31 42.52
N GLN A 60 21.07 21.55 41.64
CA GLN A 60 20.41 22.85 41.47
C GLN A 60 18.92 22.78 41.79
N ALA A 61 18.36 23.95 42.12
CA ALA A 61 16.93 24.19 42.30
C ALA A 61 16.33 24.70 40.98
N PHE A 62 16.16 23.80 40.01
CA PHE A 62 15.50 24.13 38.74
C PHE A 62 14.06 24.62 38.98
N HIS A 63 13.54 25.44 38.05
CA HIS A 63 12.19 26.01 38.15
C HIS A 63 12.00 26.78 39.47
N SER A 64 12.96 27.66 39.78
CA SER A 64 12.92 28.56 40.93
C SER A 64 13.62 29.88 40.63
N SER A 65 13.44 30.87 41.49
CA SER A 65 14.13 32.16 41.45
C SER A 65 15.66 32.04 41.46
N MET A 66 16.22 30.94 41.98
CA MET A 66 17.68 30.72 41.96
C MET A 66 18.24 30.66 40.53
N MET A 67 17.43 30.28 39.54
CA MET A 67 17.84 30.22 38.13
C MET A 67 17.85 31.60 37.44
N GLU A 68 17.28 32.64 38.06
CA GLU A 68 17.27 34.00 37.49
C GLU A 68 18.68 34.55 37.32
N THR A 69 19.64 34.07 38.12
CA THR A 69 21.06 34.46 38.04
C THR A 69 21.71 34.18 36.68
N VAL A 70 21.18 33.21 35.91
CA VAL A 70 21.67 32.84 34.58
C VAL A 70 20.65 33.17 33.47
N ALA A 71 19.59 33.91 33.79
CA ALA A 71 18.52 34.25 32.85
C ALA A 71 19.04 35.06 31.65
N SER A 72 19.85 36.10 31.90
CA SER A 72 20.41 36.95 30.83
C SER A 72 21.30 36.17 29.88
N ASP A 73 22.11 35.26 30.43
CA ASP A 73 23.05 34.47 29.65
C ASP A 73 22.32 33.45 28.76
N LEU A 74 21.26 32.83 29.30
CA LEU A 74 20.41 31.92 28.52
C LEU A 74 19.64 32.66 27.43
N GLU A 75 19.11 33.85 27.71
CA GLU A 75 18.39 34.65 26.72
C GLU A 75 19.32 35.07 25.58
N ALA A 76 20.50 35.59 25.91
CA ALA A 76 21.52 35.96 24.93
C ALA A 76 21.92 34.76 24.08
N LEU A 77 22.08 33.57 24.69
CA LEU A 77 22.35 32.34 23.96
C LEU A 77 21.19 31.96 23.03
N ALA A 78 19.94 32.01 23.51
CA ALA A 78 18.76 31.68 22.71
C ALA A 78 18.60 32.61 21.50
N GLN A 79 18.95 33.90 21.64
CA GLN A 79 18.97 34.86 20.53
C GLN A 79 19.99 34.52 19.43
N THR A 80 21.02 33.72 19.72
CA THR A 80 21.98 33.27 18.70
C THR A 80 21.43 32.16 17.80
N VAL A 81 20.32 31.53 18.19
CA VAL A 81 19.70 30.42 17.47
C VAL A 81 18.53 30.93 16.63
N THR A 82 18.47 30.54 15.35
CA THR A 82 17.32 30.84 14.51
C THR A 82 16.12 29.97 14.91
N LEU A 83 15.18 30.57 15.64
CA LEU A 83 13.96 29.91 16.08
C LEU A 83 12.91 29.90 14.97
N HIS A 84 12.19 28.78 14.82
CA HIS A 84 11.16 28.60 13.80
C HIS A 84 9.87 28.09 14.44
N ALA A 85 8.74 28.35 13.78
CA ALA A 85 7.46 27.75 14.13
C ALA A 85 7.57 26.20 14.09
N PRO A 86 7.01 25.49 15.09
CA PRO A 86 7.10 24.03 15.14
C PRO A 86 6.27 23.40 14.01
N GLN A 87 6.88 22.50 13.25
CA GLN A 87 6.18 21.68 12.23
C GLN A 87 5.39 20.53 12.85
N ILE A 88 5.84 20.05 14.01
CA ILE A 88 5.14 19.07 14.84
C ILE A 88 4.73 19.81 16.12
N PRO A 89 3.42 19.96 16.39
CA PRO A 89 2.96 20.68 17.57
C PRO A 89 3.36 19.93 18.84
N TYR A 90 3.71 20.67 19.89
CA TYR A 90 4.03 20.11 21.20
C TYR A 90 3.30 20.85 22.32
N LEU A 91 3.13 20.17 23.45
CA LEU A 91 2.56 20.74 24.67
C LEU A 91 3.65 21.47 25.44
N SER A 92 3.44 22.75 25.69
CA SER A 92 4.35 23.54 26.51
C SER A 92 4.14 23.17 27.98
N ASN A 93 5.20 22.68 28.61
CA ASN A 93 5.22 22.47 30.05
C ASN A 93 5.24 23.78 30.85
N LEU A 94 5.28 24.94 30.20
CA LEU A 94 5.12 26.23 30.86
C LEU A 94 3.64 26.60 31.01
N THR A 95 2.86 26.41 29.93
CA THR A 95 1.45 26.83 29.86
C THR A 95 0.46 25.68 30.10
N GLY A 96 0.91 24.42 30.03
CA GLY A 96 0.07 23.24 30.17
C GLY A 96 -0.82 22.95 28.96
N THR A 97 -0.58 23.61 27.82
CA THR A 97 -1.35 23.42 26.59
C THR A 97 -0.47 23.55 25.34
N TRP A 98 -1.08 23.46 24.15
CA TRP A 98 -0.37 23.58 22.87
C TRP A 98 0.38 24.90 22.76
N ILE A 99 1.67 24.83 22.45
CA ILE A 99 2.50 26.02 22.30
C ILE A 99 2.07 26.85 21.08
N ARG A 100 2.07 28.17 21.23
CA ARG A 100 1.82 29.09 20.10
C ARG A 100 3.12 29.35 19.34
N GLU A 101 2.99 29.64 18.04
CA GLU A 101 4.13 30.03 17.20
C GLU A 101 4.92 31.20 17.82
N SER A 102 4.23 32.23 18.29
CA SER A 102 4.84 33.38 18.95
C SER A 102 5.63 33.03 20.21
N GLU A 103 5.24 31.96 20.92
CA GLU A 103 5.97 31.48 22.10
C GLU A 103 7.17 30.64 21.71
N ALA A 104 7.03 29.80 20.68
CA ALA A 104 8.12 28.94 20.19
C ALA A 104 9.26 29.75 19.55
N THR A 105 8.97 30.93 19.00
CA THR A 105 9.96 31.82 18.38
C THR A 105 10.42 32.96 19.29
N ASP A 106 10.02 32.96 20.57
CA ASP A 106 10.45 33.95 21.56
C ASP A 106 11.65 33.44 22.37
N PRO A 107 12.86 34.02 22.26
CA PRO A 107 14.01 33.62 23.08
C PRO A 107 13.75 33.67 24.58
N ALA A 108 12.93 34.63 25.05
CA ALA A 108 12.60 34.77 26.47
C ALA A 108 11.72 33.62 27.00
N TYR A 109 11.10 32.83 26.11
CA TYR A 109 10.37 31.62 26.49
C TYR A 109 11.26 30.63 27.24
N TRP A 110 12.52 30.43 26.80
CA TRP A 110 13.44 29.47 27.42
C TRP A 110 13.85 29.88 28.84
N VAL A 111 14.00 31.18 29.08
CA VAL A 111 14.20 31.74 30.42
C VAL A 111 13.00 31.46 31.30
N ARG A 112 11.79 31.76 30.82
CA ARG A 112 10.56 31.48 31.57
C ARG A 112 10.44 29.98 31.87
N HIS A 113 10.70 29.12 30.89
CA HIS A 113 10.65 27.66 31.05
C HIS A 113 11.63 27.14 32.11
N MET A 114 12.84 27.71 32.20
CA MET A 114 13.83 27.35 33.21
C MET A 114 13.46 27.80 34.63
N CYS A 115 12.80 28.96 34.76
CA CYS A 115 12.52 29.59 36.06
C CYS A 115 11.13 29.27 36.61
N GLN A 116 10.14 29.02 35.76
CA GLN A 116 8.75 28.81 36.14
C GLN A 116 8.40 27.32 36.27
N PRO A 117 7.34 26.97 37.04
CA PRO A 117 6.94 25.59 37.28
C PRO A 117 6.53 24.81 36.03
N VAL A 118 6.91 23.54 36.00
CA VAL A 118 6.49 22.56 34.99
C VAL A 118 5.03 22.14 35.20
N ARG A 119 4.15 22.48 34.27
CA ARG A 119 2.71 22.15 34.20
C ARG A 119 2.45 20.81 33.51
N PHE A 120 3.13 19.75 33.95
CA PHE A 120 3.01 18.43 33.31
C PHE A 120 1.62 17.82 33.46
N ALA A 121 1.00 17.92 34.65
CA ALA A 121 -0.35 17.44 34.88
C ALA A 121 -1.38 18.11 33.95
N ASP A 122 -1.26 19.41 33.70
CA ASP A 122 -2.13 20.15 32.79
C ASP A 122 -1.92 19.70 31.33
N SER A 123 -0.67 19.49 30.93
CA SER A 123 -0.34 18.91 29.62
C SER A 123 -1.00 17.54 29.42
N LEU A 124 -1.10 16.70 30.45
CA LEU A 124 -1.78 15.39 30.35
C LEU A 124 -3.28 15.53 30.09
N VAL A 125 -3.93 16.55 30.64
CA VAL A 125 -5.36 16.82 30.38
C VAL A 125 -5.59 17.07 28.89
N GLU A 126 -4.69 17.81 28.22
CA GLU A 126 -4.77 18.06 26.79
C GLU A 126 -4.40 16.81 25.98
N LEU A 127 -3.30 16.13 26.35
CA LEU A 127 -2.76 14.97 25.64
C LEU A 127 -3.75 13.79 25.59
N LEU A 128 -4.46 13.54 26.70
CA LEU A 128 -5.35 12.38 26.86
C LEU A 128 -6.78 12.63 26.34
N LYS A 129 -7.05 13.78 25.70
CA LYS A 129 -8.31 13.99 24.97
C LYS A 129 -8.47 13.02 23.80
N ASP A 130 -7.35 12.62 23.21
CA ASP A 130 -7.27 11.68 22.10
C ASP A 130 -6.79 10.32 22.64
N LYS A 131 -7.69 9.34 22.62
CA LYS A 131 -7.52 8.03 23.26
C LYS A 131 -6.80 7.00 22.40
N ASP A 132 -6.58 7.31 21.13
CA ASP A 132 -6.00 6.38 20.16
C ASP A 132 -4.48 6.60 20.01
N ARG A 133 -3.88 7.41 20.90
CA ARG A 133 -2.47 7.76 20.82
C ARG A 133 -1.57 6.69 21.43
N LEU A 134 -0.57 6.28 20.67
CA LEU A 134 0.60 5.60 21.22
C LEU A 134 1.52 6.63 21.89
N LEU A 135 1.81 6.45 23.18
CA LEU A 135 2.67 7.35 23.95
C LEU A 135 4.05 6.72 24.15
N LEU A 136 5.07 7.31 23.53
CA LEU A 136 6.45 6.86 23.65
C LEU A 136 7.21 7.74 24.64
N GLU A 137 7.75 7.14 25.71
CA GLU A 137 8.66 7.81 26.64
C GLU A 137 10.08 7.72 26.10
N VAL A 138 10.58 8.83 25.56
CA VAL A 138 11.90 8.93 24.93
C VAL A 138 12.92 9.44 25.94
N GLY A 139 13.72 8.52 26.49
CA GLY A 139 14.75 8.85 27.47
C GLY A 139 14.95 7.74 28.51
N PRO A 140 15.91 7.90 29.42
CA PRO A 140 16.21 6.89 30.42
C PRO A 140 15.07 6.75 31.43
N GLY A 141 14.49 5.56 31.51
CA GLY A 141 13.52 5.16 32.51
C GLY A 141 12.06 5.21 32.09
N GLN A 142 11.18 5.14 33.10
CA GLN A 142 9.74 4.88 32.91
C GLN A 142 8.86 5.75 33.82
N SER A 143 9.39 6.91 34.23
CA SER A 143 8.75 7.74 35.27
C SER A 143 7.59 8.55 34.70
N LEU A 144 7.75 9.09 33.48
CA LEU A 144 6.69 9.89 32.86
C LEU A 144 5.49 9.01 32.53
N GLY A 145 5.73 7.81 31.98
CA GLY A 145 4.69 6.84 31.71
C GLY A 145 3.94 6.42 32.97
N ALA A 146 4.61 6.32 34.13
CA ALA A 146 3.96 6.05 35.40
C ALA A 146 2.99 7.17 35.82
N PHE A 147 3.38 8.45 35.64
CA PHE A 147 2.48 9.58 35.92
C PHE A 147 1.28 9.63 34.98
N VAL A 148 1.47 9.34 33.69
CA VAL A 148 0.38 9.25 32.72
C VAL A 148 -0.64 8.19 33.16
N ARG A 149 -0.20 7.02 33.60
CA ARG A 149 -1.07 5.93 34.09
C ARG A 149 -1.88 6.30 35.33
N GLN A 150 -1.37 7.21 36.16
CA GLN A 150 -2.05 7.68 37.37
C GLN A 150 -3.12 8.74 37.06
N HIS A 151 -3.11 9.32 35.86
CA HIS A 151 -4.07 10.34 35.49
C HIS A 151 -5.48 9.73 35.35
N SER A 152 -6.49 10.39 35.90
CA SER A 152 -7.87 9.88 35.94
C SER A 152 -8.50 9.65 34.55
N ALA A 153 -8.06 10.41 33.54
CA ALA A 153 -8.48 10.24 32.15
C ALA A 153 -7.75 9.09 31.41
N CYS A 154 -6.75 8.45 32.03
CA CYS A 154 -6.02 7.33 31.41
C CYS A 154 -6.79 6.02 31.63
N GLU A 155 -7.42 5.52 30.57
CA GLU A 155 -8.12 4.23 30.58
C GLU A 155 -7.13 3.06 30.46
N MET A 156 -7.57 1.85 30.83
CA MET A 156 -6.73 0.64 30.79
C MET A 156 -6.15 0.36 29.39
N ALA A 157 -6.95 0.59 28.34
CA ALA A 157 -6.50 0.42 26.95
C ALA A 157 -5.39 1.43 26.59
N GLN A 158 -5.56 2.70 26.96
CA GLN A 158 -4.55 3.75 26.78
C GLN A 158 -3.27 3.46 27.57
N ALA A 159 -3.40 2.92 28.78
CA ALA A 159 -2.25 2.54 29.60
C ALA A 159 -1.38 1.48 28.89
N ALA A 160 -1.98 0.50 28.20
CA ALA A 160 -1.23 -0.50 27.45
C ALA A 160 -0.38 0.10 26.31
N MET A 161 -0.74 1.29 25.83
CA MET A 161 -0.09 2.02 24.73
C MET A 161 1.00 3.00 25.19
N ILE A 162 1.36 3.00 26.47
CA ILE A 162 2.47 3.80 27.01
C ILE A 162 3.74 2.96 27.03
N LEU A 163 4.69 3.28 26.17
CA LEU A 163 5.88 2.47 25.91
C LEU A 163 7.18 3.25 26.16
N PRO A 164 8.07 2.77 27.06
CA PRO A 164 9.40 3.37 27.25
C PRO A 164 10.37 2.91 26.15
N THR A 165 11.32 3.77 25.77
CA THR A 165 12.33 3.43 24.74
C THR A 165 13.67 2.96 25.32
N LEU A 166 13.99 3.29 26.58
CA LEU A 166 15.21 2.86 27.24
C LEU A 166 14.92 2.13 28.56
N PRO A 167 15.73 1.11 28.89
CA PRO A 167 15.61 0.40 30.17
C PRO A 167 15.92 1.32 31.35
N TYR A 168 15.46 0.92 32.53
CA TYR A 168 15.93 1.50 33.79
C TYR A 168 17.30 0.94 34.15
N HIS A 169 18.07 1.61 35.01
CA HIS A 169 19.45 1.19 35.34
C HIS A 169 19.55 -0.13 36.11
N TYR A 170 18.45 -0.62 36.70
CA TYR A 170 18.37 -1.94 37.33
C TYR A 170 17.89 -3.05 36.38
N ASP A 171 17.55 -2.71 35.13
CA ASP A 171 17.16 -3.70 34.14
C ASP A 171 18.42 -4.39 33.59
N GLU A 172 18.44 -5.72 33.63
CA GLU A 172 19.56 -6.53 33.13
C GLU A 172 19.48 -6.75 31.61
N GLN A 173 18.37 -6.37 30.98
CA GLN A 173 18.20 -6.51 29.53
C GLN A 173 19.09 -5.53 28.76
N SER A 174 19.65 -5.97 27.62
CA SER A 174 20.38 -5.08 26.73
C SER A 174 19.46 -4.00 26.16
N SER A 175 19.96 -2.77 26.03
CA SER A 175 19.18 -1.64 25.49
C SER A 175 18.62 -1.92 24.09
N SER A 176 19.34 -2.68 23.26
CA SER A 176 18.85 -3.08 21.93
C SER A 176 17.67 -4.04 22.01
N ALA A 177 17.72 -5.04 22.89
CA ALA A 177 16.61 -5.98 23.06
C ALA A 177 15.38 -5.29 23.67
N PHE A 178 15.60 -4.36 24.60
CA PHE A 178 14.54 -3.52 25.16
C PHE A 178 13.86 -2.68 24.08
N LEU A 179 14.65 -1.96 23.27
CA LEU A 179 14.14 -1.14 22.18
C LEU A 179 13.38 -1.96 21.13
N LEU A 180 13.91 -3.11 20.73
CA LEU A 180 13.23 -4.03 19.80
C LEU A 180 11.90 -4.55 20.38
N THR A 181 11.85 -4.81 21.68
CA THR A 181 10.62 -5.20 22.38
C THR A 181 9.60 -4.06 22.34
N THR A 182 10.03 -2.82 22.59
CA THR A 182 9.19 -1.63 22.48
C THR A 182 8.70 -1.42 21.04
N LEU A 183 9.55 -1.61 20.03
CA LEU A 183 9.18 -1.55 18.62
C LEU A 183 8.12 -2.59 18.27
N GLY A 184 8.28 -3.83 18.75
CA GLY A 184 7.28 -4.88 18.58
C GLY A 184 5.94 -4.56 19.22
N LYS A 185 5.94 -3.96 20.42
CA LYS A 185 4.70 -3.49 21.07
C LYS A 185 4.04 -2.35 20.29
N ALA A 186 4.82 -1.41 19.77
CA ALA A 186 4.30 -0.35 18.91
C ALA A 186 3.65 -0.92 17.64
N TRP A 187 4.31 -1.90 17.00
CA TRP A 187 3.77 -2.59 15.83
C TRP A 187 2.47 -3.35 16.14
N LEU A 188 2.38 -4.04 17.28
CA LEU A 188 1.15 -4.69 17.74
C LEU A 188 0.01 -3.69 18.03
N ALA A 189 0.34 -2.46 18.42
CA ALA A 189 -0.61 -1.37 18.59
C ALA A 189 -1.01 -0.70 17.26
N GLY A 190 -0.54 -1.20 16.11
CA GLY A 190 -0.90 -0.68 14.78
C GLY A 190 0.03 0.40 14.25
N ALA A 191 1.16 0.70 14.92
CA ALA A 191 2.12 1.66 14.39
C ALA A 191 2.78 1.12 13.11
N THR A 192 2.77 1.92 12.05
CA THR A 192 3.48 1.61 10.80
C THR A 192 4.98 1.80 11.02
N ILE A 193 5.73 0.70 11.00
CA ILE A 193 7.19 0.72 11.16
C ILE A 193 7.85 0.79 9.77
N ASP A 194 8.76 1.75 9.61
CA ASP A 194 9.64 1.83 8.44
C ASP A 194 10.79 0.79 8.56
N TRP A 195 10.52 -0.42 8.10
CA TRP A 195 11.51 -1.51 8.11
C TRP A 195 12.67 -1.27 7.14
N GLU A 196 12.46 -0.49 6.07
CA GLU A 196 13.53 -0.15 5.13
C GLU A 196 14.52 0.82 5.79
N GLY A 197 14.01 1.88 6.43
CA GLY A 197 14.80 2.81 7.24
C GLY A 197 15.50 2.11 8.41
N PHE A 198 14.83 1.20 9.10
CA PHE A 198 15.40 0.45 10.23
C PHE A 198 16.66 -0.35 9.83
N TYR A 199 16.66 -0.94 8.63
CA TYR A 199 17.78 -1.74 8.11
C TYR A 199 18.68 -0.99 7.12
N ALA A 200 18.52 0.33 6.95
CA ALA A 200 19.17 1.11 5.88
C ALA A 200 20.71 1.05 5.86
N HIS A 201 21.33 0.74 6.99
CA HIS A 201 22.79 0.65 7.15
C HIS A 201 23.31 -0.77 7.31
N GLU A 202 22.48 -1.77 7.00
CA GLU A 202 22.82 -3.19 7.18
C GLU A 202 22.61 -3.98 5.89
N PHE A 203 23.56 -4.88 5.58
CA PHE A 203 23.38 -5.87 4.54
C PHE A 203 22.82 -7.16 5.15
N ARG A 204 21.55 -7.46 4.85
CA ARG A 204 20.85 -8.64 5.35
C ARG A 204 20.54 -9.62 4.21
N HIS A 205 20.64 -10.92 4.49
CA HIS A 205 20.24 -11.95 3.54
C HIS A 205 18.75 -12.29 3.72
N ARG A 206 18.03 -12.47 2.60
CA ARG A 206 16.66 -13.01 2.63
C ARG A 206 16.72 -14.50 2.93
N LEU A 207 16.00 -14.92 3.96
CA LEU A 207 15.86 -16.32 4.34
C LEU A 207 14.47 -16.81 3.94
N SER A 208 14.40 -18.04 3.42
CA SER A 208 13.12 -18.71 3.20
C SER A 208 12.54 -19.11 4.56
N LEU A 209 11.35 -18.60 4.87
CA LEU A 209 10.59 -18.95 6.08
C LEU A 209 9.40 -19.84 5.69
N PRO A 210 8.80 -20.58 6.65
CA PRO A 210 7.53 -21.25 6.42
C PRO A 210 6.51 -20.28 5.79
N THR A 211 5.75 -20.77 4.81
CA THR A 211 4.69 -19.97 4.19
C THR A 211 3.59 -19.66 5.19
N TYR A 212 2.77 -18.65 4.88
CA TYR A 212 1.62 -18.28 5.72
C TYR A 212 0.78 -19.52 6.04
N PRO A 213 0.53 -19.84 7.33
CA PRO A 213 -0.25 -20.99 7.72
C PRO A 213 -1.74 -20.69 7.49
N PHE A 214 -2.18 -20.74 6.24
CA PHE A 214 -3.58 -20.50 5.87
C PHE A 214 -4.51 -21.35 6.76
N GLU A 215 -5.53 -20.71 7.33
CA GLU A 215 -6.61 -21.41 7.99
C GLU A 215 -7.39 -22.19 6.93
N ARG A 216 -7.08 -23.48 6.82
CA ARG A 216 -7.59 -24.33 5.75
C ARG A 216 -9.08 -24.58 5.96
N GLN A 217 -9.91 -23.86 5.21
CA GLN A 217 -11.32 -24.16 5.08
C GLN A 217 -11.58 -24.85 3.75
N ARG A 218 -12.47 -25.84 3.76
CA ARG A 218 -12.90 -26.56 2.56
C ARG A 218 -13.95 -25.71 1.85
N TYR A 219 -13.50 -24.90 0.90
CA TYR A 219 -14.37 -24.20 -0.05
C TYR A 219 -14.69 -25.15 -1.20
N TRP A 220 -15.63 -26.05 -0.95
CA TRP A 220 -16.13 -27.00 -1.94
C TRP A 220 -17.59 -26.67 -2.24
N LEU A 221 -17.93 -26.52 -3.52
CA LEU A 221 -19.32 -26.47 -3.95
C LEU A 221 -19.88 -27.89 -3.78
N GLU A 222 -20.56 -28.15 -2.67
CA GLU A 222 -21.32 -29.38 -2.52
C GLU A 222 -22.36 -29.42 -3.65
N PRO A 223 -22.45 -30.52 -4.42
CA PRO A 223 -23.34 -30.60 -5.57
C PRO A 223 -24.76 -30.25 -5.15
N ASN A 224 -25.29 -29.19 -5.74
CA ASN A 224 -26.64 -28.73 -5.46
C ASN A 224 -27.61 -29.79 -6.01
N THR A 225 -28.23 -30.58 -5.13
CA THR A 225 -29.31 -31.53 -5.49
C THR A 225 -30.62 -30.82 -5.86
N SER A 226 -30.60 -29.47 -5.91
CA SER A 226 -31.64 -28.66 -6.51
C SER A 226 -31.62 -28.81 -8.03
N THR A 227 -32.65 -29.50 -8.53
CA THR A 227 -33.03 -29.62 -9.94
C THR A 227 -33.33 -28.25 -10.56
N LEU A 228 -32.30 -27.51 -10.94
CA LEU A 228 -32.41 -26.53 -12.02
C LEU A 228 -32.00 -27.23 -13.32
N PRO A 229 -32.66 -26.97 -14.46
CA PRO A 229 -32.24 -27.54 -15.73
C PRO A 229 -30.89 -26.94 -16.13
N VAL A 230 -29.82 -27.64 -15.79
CA VAL A 230 -28.47 -27.35 -16.29
C VAL A 230 -28.39 -27.84 -17.75
N PRO A 231 -27.84 -27.05 -18.69
CA PRO A 231 -27.56 -27.51 -20.05
C PRO A 231 -26.65 -28.75 -19.97
N ALA A 232 -27.00 -29.80 -20.73
CA ALA A 232 -26.30 -31.09 -20.87
C ALA A 232 -25.00 -31.26 -20.02
N ALA A 233 -25.12 -32.05 -18.96
CA ALA A 233 -24.07 -32.38 -18.01
C ALA A 233 -22.69 -32.64 -18.65
N LEU A 234 -21.66 -31.99 -18.10
CA LEU A 234 -20.28 -32.46 -18.26
C LEU A 234 -20.20 -33.89 -17.69
N PRO A 235 -19.54 -34.84 -18.38
CA PRO A 235 -19.44 -36.21 -17.90
C PRO A 235 -18.73 -36.26 -16.55
N GLU A 236 -19.46 -36.66 -15.50
CA GLU A 236 -18.93 -36.91 -14.16
C GLU A 236 -18.07 -38.18 -14.17
N GLY A 237 -16.79 -38.02 -13.87
CA GLY A 237 -15.83 -39.11 -13.71
C GLY A 237 -14.43 -38.73 -14.20
N LYS A 238 -13.39 -39.12 -13.44
CA LYS A 238 -12.01 -39.05 -13.94
C LYS A 238 -11.94 -39.93 -15.18
N LYS A 239 -11.78 -39.33 -16.37
CA LYS A 239 -11.68 -40.07 -17.63
C LYS A 239 -10.59 -41.15 -17.47
N ALA A 240 -10.97 -42.41 -17.63
CA ALA A 240 -10.06 -43.53 -17.37
C ALA A 240 -8.89 -43.56 -18.36
N ASP A 241 -9.15 -43.13 -19.59
CA ASP A 241 -8.12 -43.00 -20.62
C ASP A 241 -7.45 -41.61 -20.54
N ILE A 242 -6.12 -41.62 -20.36
CA ILE A 242 -5.30 -40.41 -20.38
C ILE A 242 -5.38 -39.71 -21.74
N GLY A 243 -5.56 -40.46 -22.83
CA GLY A 243 -5.68 -39.91 -24.18
C GLY A 243 -6.80 -38.88 -24.33
N GLU A 244 -7.83 -38.94 -23.49
CA GLU A 244 -8.99 -38.02 -23.52
C GLU A 244 -8.84 -36.77 -22.64
N TRP A 245 -7.70 -36.60 -21.96
CA TRP A 245 -7.50 -35.49 -21.00
C TRP A 245 -7.09 -34.18 -21.68
N PHE A 246 -6.68 -34.24 -22.95
CA PHE A 246 -6.01 -33.14 -23.61
C PHE A 246 -6.98 -32.20 -24.32
N TYR A 247 -6.59 -30.93 -24.35
CA TYR A 247 -7.30 -29.88 -25.06
C TYR A 247 -6.29 -29.11 -25.91
N GLN A 248 -6.74 -28.63 -27.06
CA GLN A 248 -6.00 -27.71 -27.89
C GLN A 248 -6.70 -26.35 -27.92
N SER A 249 -5.92 -25.29 -27.73
CA SER A 249 -6.40 -23.93 -28.02
C SER A 249 -6.45 -23.74 -29.53
N THR A 250 -7.65 -23.52 -30.07
CA THR A 250 -7.88 -23.24 -31.50
C THR A 250 -8.62 -21.92 -31.68
N TRP A 251 -8.52 -21.34 -32.88
CA TRP A 251 -9.22 -20.11 -33.24
C TRP A 251 -10.28 -20.40 -34.28
N LYS A 252 -11.55 -20.11 -33.97
CA LYS A 252 -12.66 -20.29 -34.91
C LYS A 252 -13.09 -18.95 -35.47
N GLN A 253 -13.21 -18.88 -36.79
CA GLN A 253 -13.77 -17.71 -37.45
C GLN A 253 -15.24 -17.58 -37.04
N ARG A 254 -15.64 -16.38 -36.63
CA ARG A 254 -17.02 -16.01 -36.33
C ARG A 254 -17.48 -14.89 -37.25
N GLU A 255 -18.79 -14.70 -37.34
CA GLU A 255 -19.33 -13.52 -38.00
C GLU A 255 -18.85 -12.27 -37.27
N ILE A 256 -18.61 -11.22 -38.05
CA ILE A 256 -18.23 -9.95 -37.46
C ILE A 256 -19.50 -9.33 -36.88
N ASN A 257 -19.41 -8.80 -35.67
CA ASN A 257 -20.54 -8.11 -35.04
C ASN A 257 -21.08 -7.00 -35.97
N GLY A 258 -22.39 -6.80 -35.91
CA GLY A 258 -23.09 -5.77 -36.69
C GLY A 258 -22.63 -4.35 -36.35
N GLU A 259 -23.16 -3.36 -37.07
CA GLU A 259 -22.87 -1.96 -36.78
C GLU A 259 -23.31 -1.56 -35.36
N MET A 260 -22.66 -0.53 -34.83
CA MET A 260 -22.98 0.02 -33.51
C MET A 260 -24.45 0.44 -33.44
N GLY A 261 -25.26 -0.29 -32.68
CA GLY A 261 -26.58 0.20 -32.26
C GLY A 261 -26.40 1.25 -31.18
N LYS A 262 -26.86 2.50 -31.42
CA LYS A 262 -26.80 3.57 -30.41
C LYS A 262 -27.48 3.18 -29.09
N ASP A 263 -28.51 2.34 -29.17
CA ASP A 263 -29.32 1.88 -28.04
C ASP A 263 -28.62 0.83 -27.15
N VAL A 264 -27.37 0.45 -27.46
CA VAL A 264 -26.62 -0.62 -26.76
C VAL A 264 -25.51 -0.08 -25.84
N LEU A 265 -25.08 1.18 -26.03
CA LEU A 265 -24.09 1.78 -25.12
C LEU A 265 -24.73 2.08 -23.76
N PRO A 266 -24.02 1.91 -22.64
CA PRO A 266 -24.60 2.17 -21.33
C PRO A 266 -24.92 3.66 -21.18
N ASP A 267 -26.12 3.98 -20.71
CA ASP A 267 -26.54 5.37 -20.47
C ASP A 267 -25.68 6.02 -19.38
N GLY A 268 -25.05 7.15 -19.71
CA GLY A 268 -24.26 7.95 -18.77
C GLY A 268 -22.96 7.29 -18.30
N ALA A 269 -22.44 6.27 -19.00
CA ALA A 269 -21.17 5.66 -18.63
C ALA A 269 -20.00 6.63 -18.78
N LEU A 270 -19.10 6.57 -17.80
CA LEU A 270 -17.78 7.20 -17.88
C LEU A 270 -16.79 6.17 -18.43
N TRP A 271 -16.22 6.51 -19.58
CA TRP A 271 -15.20 5.73 -20.29
C TRP A 271 -13.81 6.24 -19.94
N LEU A 272 -12.93 5.35 -19.49
CA LEU A 272 -11.51 5.64 -19.28
C LEU A 272 -10.68 4.98 -20.39
N LEU A 273 -10.06 5.77 -21.24
CA LEU A 273 -9.36 5.30 -22.43
C LEU A 273 -7.85 5.56 -22.32
N PHE A 274 -7.05 4.51 -22.24
CA PHE A 274 -5.58 4.59 -22.32
C PHE A 274 -5.18 4.61 -23.79
N GLU A 275 -4.81 5.79 -24.30
CA GLU A 275 -4.54 6.06 -25.71
C GLU A 275 -3.24 5.42 -26.20
N ASP A 276 -3.26 4.80 -27.38
CA ASP A 276 -2.09 4.35 -28.13
C ASP A 276 -1.44 5.50 -28.92
N ALA A 277 -0.16 5.31 -29.27
CA ALA A 277 0.57 6.27 -30.10
C ALA A 277 0.13 6.28 -31.58
N ALA A 278 -0.57 5.25 -32.06
CA ALA A 278 -1.00 5.13 -33.46
C ALA A 278 -2.31 5.87 -33.79
N GLY A 279 -2.95 6.50 -32.80
CA GLY A 279 -4.13 7.35 -32.97
C GLY A 279 -5.47 6.62 -32.95
N LEU A 280 -5.49 5.31 -32.68
CA LEU A 280 -6.73 4.54 -32.63
C LEU A 280 -7.62 4.98 -31.46
N GLY A 281 -7.01 5.28 -30.31
CA GLY A 281 -7.68 5.78 -29.11
C GLY A 281 -8.38 7.12 -29.33
N ASN A 282 -7.78 8.02 -30.10
CA ASN A 282 -8.40 9.30 -30.43
C ASN A 282 -9.66 9.10 -31.29
N LEU A 283 -9.61 8.21 -32.29
CA LEU A 283 -10.78 7.88 -33.12
C LEU A 283 -11.91 7.21 -32.31
N LEU A 284 -11.56 6.35 -31.34
CA LEU A 284 -12.52 5.74 -30.43
C LEU A 284 -13.18 6.79 -29.53
N ALA A 285 -12.39 7.70 -28.96
CA ALA A 285 -12.90 8.78 -28.13
C ALA A 285 -13.86 9.71 -28.90
N GLU A 286 -13.51 10.10 -30.13
CA GLU A 286 -14.37 10.92 -31.00
C GLU A 286 -15.73 10.24 -31.25
N LYS A 287 -15.75 8.92 -31.52
CA LYS A 287 -17.01 8.17 -31.72
C LYS A 287 -17.83 8.04 -30.45
N LEU A 288 -17.19 7.80 -29.30
CA LEU A 288 -17.87 7.73 -28.00
C LEU A 288 -18.52 9.08 -27.63
N VAL A 289 -17.78 10.19 -27.81
CA VAL A 289 -18.31 11.54 -27.57
C VAL A 289 -19.44 11.87 -28.53
N ALA A 290 -19.32 11.52 -29.82
CA ALA A 290 -20.40 11.68 -30.80
C ALA A 290 -21.65 10.84 -30.48
N ALA A 291 -21.49 9.75 -29.72
CA ALA A 291 -22.56 8.92 -29.18
C ALA A 291 -23.10 9.41 -27.81
N GLY A 292 -22.64 10.57 -27.30
CA GLY A 292 -23.11 11.16 -26.05
C GLY A 292 -22.48 10.60 -24.78
N GLN A 293 -21.39 9.84 -24.90
CA GLN A 293 -20.69 9.23 -23.76
C GLN A 293 -19.67 10.19 -23.14
N SER A 294 -19.43 10.06 -21.83
CA SER A 294 -18.36 10.79 -21.14
C SER A 294 -17.05 10.03 -21.28
N VAL A 295 -15.99 10.69 -21.74
CA VAL A 295 -14.70 10.05 -22.00
C VAL A 295 -13.58 10.80 -21.28
N ALA A 296 -12.75 10.07 -20.55
CA ALA A 296 -11.47 10.53 -20.02
C ALA A 296 -10.33 9.75 -20.68
N ARG A 297 -9.30 10.44 -21.13
CA ARG A 297 -8.22 9.92 -21.97
C ARG A 297 -6.91 9.96 -21.21
N VAL A 298 -6.07 8.94 -21.36
CA VAL A 298 -4.84 8.76 -20.59
C VAL A 298 -3.70 8.43 -21.52
N ARG A 299 -2.62 9.20 -21.46
CA ARG A 299 -1.36 8.96 -22.20
C ARG A 299 -0.26 8.48 -21.26
N ALA A 300 0.61 7.62 -21.78
CA ALA A 300 1.84 7.25 -21.08
C ALA A 300 2.81 8.45 -21.07
N GLY A 301 3.44 8.70 -19.92
CA GLY A 301 4.46 9.72 -19.74
C GLY A 301 5.28 9.48 -18.48
N SER A 302 6.06 10.46 -18.03
CA SER A 302 6.94 10.29 -16.86
C SER A 302 6.33 10.74 -15.54
N GLN A 303 5.28 11.57 -15.57
CA GLN A 303 4.67 12.20 -14.40
C GLN A 303 3.15 12.26 -14.54
N PHE A 304 2.44 12.30 -13.42
CA PHE A 304 1.02 12.63 -13.39
C PHE A 304 0.77 14.08 -13.81
N ARG A 305 -0.05 14.30 -14.84
CA ARG A 305 -0.52 15.64 -15.26
C ARG A 305 -1.96 15.58 -15.77
N ALA A 306 -2.82 16.47 -15.29
CA ALA A 306 -4.11 16.76 -15.90
C ALA A 306 -3.89 17.81 -17.00
N VAL A 307 -3.81 17.36 -18.26
CA VAL A 307 -3.52 18.21 -19.43
C VAL A 307 -4.77 19.00 -19.84
N ALA A 308 -5.95 18.37 -19.74
CA ALA A 308 -7.26 18.98 -19.90
C ALA A 308 -8.25 18.29 -18.96
N SER A 309 -9.51 18.74 -18.94
CA SER A 309 -10.57 18.11 -18.12
C SER A 309 -10.82 16.63 -18.46
N ASP A 310 -10.54 16.25 -19.71
CA ASP A 310 -10.74 14.92 -20.27
C ASP A 310 -9.43 14.24 -20.67
N LEU A 311 -8.26 14.82 -20.39
CA LEU A 311 -6.96 14.31 -20.85
C LEU A 311 -5.90 14.34 -19.74
N PHE A 312 -5.33 13.18 -19.47
CA PHE A 312 -4.35 12.95 -18.42
C PHE A 312 -3.08 12.30 -18.99
N THR A 313 -1.97 12.48 -18.28
CA THR A 313 -0.71 11.76 -18.54
C THR A 313 -0.27 11.09 -17.25
N ILE A 314 0.15 9.83 -17.31
CA ILE A 314 0.64 9.06 -16.16
C ILE A 314 1.88 8.23 -16.51
N ASN A 315 2.70 7.92 -15.51
CA ASN A 315 3.73 6.88 -15.62
C ASN A 315 3.11 5.48 -15.44
N PRO A 316 3.19 4.58 -16.43
CA PRO A 316 2.63 3.22 -16.35
C PRO A 316 3.14 2.41 -15.16
N GLN A 317 4.38 2.66 -14.71
CA GLN A 317 5.03 1.93 -13.62
C GLN A 317 4.71 2.47 -12.22
N GLU A 318 4.20 3.70 -12.09
CA GLU A 318 4.01 4.36 -10.80
C GLU A 318 2.59 4.13 -10.27
N PRO A 319 2.38 3.28 -9.24
CA PRO A 319 1.05 2.94 -8.76
C PRO A 319 0.30 4.14 -8.16
N ARG A 320 1.01 5.16 -7.66
CA ARG A 320 0.39 6.39 -7.14
C ARG A 320 -0.38 7.14 -8.23
N HIS A 321 0.17 7.21 -9.45
CA HIS A 321 -0.46 7.95 -10.54
C HIS A 321 -1.83 7.38 -10.97
N TYR A 322 -2.05 6.07 -10.84
CA TYR A 322 -3.37 5.49 -11.12
C TYR A 322 -4.41 5.89 -10.07
N ARG A 323 -4.01 6.01 -8.80
CA ARG A 323 -4.90 6.52 -7.74
C ARG A 323 -5.21 7.99 -7.96
N ASP A 324 -4.21 8.79 -8.29
CA ASP A 324 -4.38 10.23 -8.57
C ASP A 324 -5.28 10.45 -9.79
N LEU A 325 -5.11 9.64 -10.84
CA LEU A 325 -5.98 9.61 -12.01
C LEU A 325 -7.42 9.33 -11.62
N LEU A 326 -7.71 8.22 -10.93
CA LEU A 326 -9.08 7.84 -10.57
C LEU A 326 -9.76 8.86 -9.66
N ARG A 327 -9.00 9.56 -8.80
CA ARG A 327 -9.52 10.66 -7.95
C ARG A 327 -9.79 11.94 -8.72
N ALA A 328 -9.07 12.19 -9.82
CA ALA A 328 -9.25 13.37 -10.66
C ALA A 328 -10.44 13.24 -11.64
N LEU A 329 -10.96 12.03 -11.84
CA LEU A 329 -12.12 11.79 -12.70
C LEU A 329 -13.41 12.35 -12.09
N PRO A 330 -14.39 12.79 -12.92
CA PRO A 330 -15.67 13.30 -12.43
C PRO A 330 -16.57 12.24 -11.79
N GLY A 331 -16.21 10.96 -11.90
CA GLY A 331 -16.94 9.83 -11.34
C GLY A 331 -16.17 8.53 -11.48
N THR A 332 -16.78 7.42 -11.06
CA THR A 332 -16.18 6.08 -11.21
C THR A 332 -16.40 5.57 -12.63
N PRO A 333 -15.33 5.23 -13.39
CA PRO A 333 -15.49 4.66 -14.72
C PRO A 333 -16.13 3.28 -14.65
N THR A 334 -17.06 3.00 -15.57
CA THR A 334 -17.70 1.68 -15.73
C THR A 334 -17.18 0.95 -16.97
N GLN A 335 -16.49 1.68 -17.85
CA GLN A 335 -15.89 1.17 -19.07
C GLN A 335 -14.43 1.64 -19.14
N VAL A 336 -13.50 0.71 -19.31
CA VAL A 336 -12.09 0.99 -19.52
C VAL A 336 -11.68 0.39 -20.86
N VAL A 337 -11.00 1.19 -21.69
CA VAL A 337 -10.37 0.72 -22.92
C VAL A 337 -8.87 0.93 -22.79
N HIS A 338 -8.10 -0.15 -22.83
CA HIS A 338 -6.66 -0.14 -22.63
C HIS A 338 -5.94 -0.50 -23.93
N LEU A 339 -5.35 0.51 -24.58
CA LEU A 339 -4.74 0.38 -25.91
C LEU A 339 -3.21 0.37 -25.90
N TRP A 340 -2.56 0.49 -24.73
CA TRP A 340 -1.10 0.49 -24.67
C TRP A 340 -0.47 -0.85 -25.09
N GLY A 341 -1.25 -1.94 -25.10
CA GLY A 341 -0.85 -3.21 -25.69
C GLY A 341 -0.64 -3.17 -27.21
N ILE A 342 -1.02 -2.08 -27.88
CA ILE A 342 -0.83 -1.89 -29.32
C ILE A 342 0.57 -1.38 -29.66
N GLU A 343 1.28 -0.73 -28.72
CA GLU A 343 2.55 -0.03 -28.96
C GLU A 343 3.53 -0.82 -29.84
N ASP A 344 4.13 -0.15 -30.84
CA ASP A 344 5.10 -0.78 -31.74
C ASP A 344 6.47 -0.88 -31.07
N LEU A 345 6.86 -2.10 -30.73
CA LEU A 345 8.14 -2.40 -30.09
C LEU A 345 9.16 -2.99 -31.08
N SER A 346 8.82 -3.06 -32.38
CA SER A 346 9.66 -3.68 -33.40
C SER A 346 11.02 -2.98 -33.57
N GLY A 347 11.09 -1.68 -33.26
CA GLY A 347 12.32 -0.89 -33.28
C GLY A 347 13.32 -1.19 -32.16
N ILE A 348 12.92 -1.93 -31.11
CA ILE A 348 13.78 -2.26 -29.97
C ILE A 348 14.51 -3.58 -30.26
N MET A 349 15.82 -3.51 -30.54
CA MET A 349 16.62 -4.70 -30.86
C MET A 349 16.98 -5.56 -29.65
N ASP A 350 17.13 -4.96 -28.47
CA ASP A 350 17.40 -5.71 -27.24
C ASP A 350 16.13 -6.39 -26.74
N THR A 351 16.15 -7.72 -26.71
CA THR A 351 14.98 -8.53 -26.34
C THR A 351 14.59 -8.36 -24.87
N GLY A 352 15.55 -8.10 -23.98
CA GLY A 352 15.29 -7.85 -22.57
C GLY A 352 14.59 -6.51 -22.35
N VAL A 353 15.08 -5.45 -23.01
CA VAL A 353 14.46 -4.12 -22.98
C VAL A 353 13.07 -4.16 -23.62
N ARG A 354 12.94 -4.80 -24.78
CA ARG A 354 11.66 -4.99 -25.49
C ARG A 354 10.64 -5.71 -24.60
N PHE A 355 11.05 -6.78 -23.93
CA PHE A 355 10.21 -7.51 -23.00
C PHE A 355 9.80 -6.63 -21.80
N ALA A 356 10.76 -5.94 -21.18
CA ALA A 356 10.49 -5.07 -20.04
C ALA A 356 9.47 -4.00 -20.40
N GLN A 357 9.66 -3.30 -21.53
CA GLN A 357 8.76 -2.25 -21.98
C GLN A 357 7.34 -2.77 -22.28
N ALA A 358 7.22 -3.97 -22.86
CA ALA A 358 5.91 -4.62 -23.03
C ALA A 358 5.22 -4.95 -21.69
N GLN A 359 5.99 -5.33 -20.65
CA GLN A 359 5.42 -5.59 -19.33
C GLN A 359 4.98 -4.30 -18.64
N GLU A 360 5.74 -3.21 -18.80
CA GLU A 360 5.43 -1.90 -18.21
C GLU A 360 4.12 -1.33 -18.73
N THR A 361 3.95 -1.34 -20.05
CA THR A 361 2.76 -0.79 -20.70
C THR A 361 1.60 -1.78 -20.76
N GLY A 362 1.84 -3.07 -20.52
CA GLY A 362 0.82 -4.12 -20.50
C GLY A 362 0.50 -4.65 -19.10
N PHE A 363 1.18 -5.73 -18.70
CA PHE A 363 0.89 -6.47 -17.47
C PHE A 363 0.88 -5.59 -16.21
N TYR A 364 1.94 -4.82 -15.97
CA TYR A 364 2.05 -3.99 -14.77
C TYR A 364 1.10 -2.79 -14.79
N SER A 365 0.81 -2.24 -15.97
CA SER A 365 -0.18 -1.18 -16.12
C SER A 365 -1.57 -1.63 -15.67
N LEU A 366 -2.02 -2.81 -16.14
CA LEU A 366 -3.30 -3.39 -15.73
C LEU A 366 -3.34 -3.74 -14.24
N LEU A 367 -2.25 -4.30 -13.71
CA LEU A 367 -2.13 -4.59 -12.29
C LEU A 367 -2.27 -3.32 -11.44
N ASN A 368 -1.58 -2.24 -11.83
CA ASN A 368 -1.61 -0.96 -11.13
C ASN A 368 -2.99 -0.31 -11.21
N LEU A 369 -3.66 -0.38 -12.37
CA LEU A 369 -5.03 0.09 -12.54
C LEU A 369 -5.99 -0.62 -11.59
N VAL A 370 -6.01 -1.96 -11.60
CA VAL A 370 -6.95 -2.73 -10.76
C VAL A 370 -6.69 -2.50 -9.28
N LYS A 371 -5.42 -2.43 -8.85
CA LYS A 371 -5.06 -2.11 -7.47
C LYS A 371 -5.44 -0.69 -7.03
N ALA A 372 -5.61 0.24 -7.97
CA ALA A 372 -5.98 1.62 -7.68
C ALA A 372 -7.50 1.83 -7.53
N ILE A 373 -8.32 0.86 -7.94
CA ILE A 373 -9.78 0.93 -7.80
C ILE A 373 -10.15 0.77 -6.32
N GLU A 374 -10.31 1.89 -5.61
CA GLU A 374 -10.70 1.93 -4.19
C GLU A 374 -12.20 1.63 -4.00
N ARG A 375 -13.06 2.11 -4.91
CA ARG A 375 -14.51 1.90 -4.90
C ARG A 375 -14.91 1.08 -6.12
N GLN A 376 -15.25 -0.19 -5.88
CA GLN A 376 -15.67 -1.10 -6.95
C GLN A 376 -17.06 -0.68 -7.45
N PRO A 377 -17.23 -0.43 -8.76
CA PRO A 377 -18.55 -0.27 -9.34
C PRO A 377 -19.27 -1.63 -9.38
N ASP A 378 -20.60 -1.60 -9.53
CA ASP A 378 -21.43 -2.81 -9.64
C ASP A 378 -21.04 -3.67 -10.85
N SER A 379 -20.61 -3.02 -11.94
CA SER A 379 -20.03 -3.65 -13.11
C SER A 379 -18.97 -2.75 -13.72
N LEU A 380 -17.77 -3.30 -13.93
CA LEU A 380 -16.67 -2.68 -14.66
C LEU A 380 -16.25 -3.57 -15.82
N HIS A 381 -16.28 -3.03 -17.04
CA HIS A 381 -15.73 -3.70 -18.21
C HIS A 381 -14.36 -3.12 -18.56
N ILE A 382 -13.35 -3.97 -18.66
CA ILE A 382 -11.98 -3.61 -19.08
C ILE A 382 -11.69 -4.30 -20.42
N TRP A 383 -11.71 -3.52 -21.49
CA TRP A 383 -11.38 -3.94 -22.84
C TRP A 383 -9.90 -3.69 -23.09
N VAL A 384 -9.12 -4.76 -23.26
CA VAL A 384 -7.69 -4.67 -23.49
C VAL A 384 -7.40 -5.05 -24.94
N VAL A 385 -6.80 -4.12 -25.68
CA VAL A 385 -6.45 -4.32 -27.08
C VAL A 385 -4.95 -4.50 -27.21
N THR A 386 -4.55 -5.61 -27.82
CA THR A 386 -3.14 -5.92 -28.12
C THR A 386 -2.91 -5.97 -29.62
N SER A 387 -1.69 -5.70 -30.05
CA SER A 387 -1.26 -5.97 -31.43
C SER A 387 -0.30 -7.15 -31.45
N GLN A 388 -0.55 -8.11 -32.35
CA GLN A 388 0.36 -9.23 -32.64
C GLN A 388 0.69 -10.14 -31.43
N ALA A 389 -0.13 -10.16 -30.37
CA ALA A 389 0.14 -10.97 -29.19
C ALA A 389 -0.31 -12.44 -29.35
N GLN A 390 -1.18 -12.74 -30.33
CA GLN A 390 -1.80 -14.04 -30.51
C GLN A 390 -1.46 -14.67 -31.87
N ALA A 391 -1.06 -15.95 -31.87
CA ALA A 391 -0.96 -16.75 -33.08
C ALA A 391 -2.34 -17.26 -33.47
N VAL A 392 -2.91 -16.72 -34.56
CA VAL A 392 -4.29 -17.05 -34.99
C VAL A 392 -4.27 -17.82 -36.31
N THR A 393 -3.55 -17.30 -37.30
CA THR A 393 -3.46 -17.89 -38.65
C THR A 393 -2.11 -18.56 -38.91
N GLY A 394 -1.11 -18.30 -38.07
CA GLY A 394 0.23 -18.90 -38.15
C GLY A 394 1.21 -18.14 -39.05
N ILE A 395 0.79 -17.03 -39.64
CA ILE A 395 1.61 -16.17 -40.50
C ILE A 395 1.92 -14.81 -39.85
N GLU A 396 1.44 -14.58 -38.63
CA GLU A 396 1.69 -13.35 -37.89
C GLU A 396 3.16 -13.24 -37.45
N GLN A 397 3.73 -12.03 -37.52
CA GLN A 397 4.93 -11.71 -36.75
C GLN A 397 4.48 -11.46 -35.32
N LEU A 398 4.88 -12.32 -34.39
CA LEU A 398 4.37 -12.27 -33.01
C LEU A 398 5.19 -11.33 -32.13
N GLU A 399 4.51 -10.76 -31.14
CA GLU A 399 5.09 -10.13 -29.98
C GLU A 399 4.74 -10.94 -28.70
N PRO A 400 5.49 -12.00 -28.39
CA PRO A 400 5.17 -12.89 -27.26
C PRO A 400 5.16 -12.18 -25.91
N ALA A 401 5.92 -11.08 -25.76
CA ALA A 401 5.97 -10.32 -24.52
C ALA A 401 4.59 -9.74 -24.14
N LYS A 402 3.75 -9.40 -25.12
CA LYS A 402 2.38 -8.93 -24.91
C LYS A 402 1.42 -10.05 -24.51
N GLY A 403 1.80 -11.32 -24.67
CA GLY A 403 0.96 -12.47 -24.31
C GLY A 403 0.64 -12.57 -22.81
N THR A 404 1.44 -11.96 -21.95
CA THR A 404 1.20 -11.90 -20.49
C THR A 404 -0.08 -11.15 -20.12
N ILE A 405 -0.53 -10.23 -20.99
CA ILE A 405 -1.76 -9.45 -20.82
C ILE A 405 -3.00 -10.35 -20.74
N ALA A 406 -3.07 -11.39 -21.58
CA ALA A 406 -4.19 -12.33 -21.55
C ALA A 406 -4.23 -13.13 -20.23
N GLY A 407 -3.06 -13.41 -19.65
CA GLY A 407 -2.95 -14.08 -18.35
C GLY A 407 -3.54 -13.24 -17.22
N ILE A 408 -3.12 -11.97 -17.08
CA ILE A 408 -3.62 -11.11 -15.99
C ILE A 408 -5.11 -10.80 -16.13
N CYS A 409 -5.62 -10.60 -17.35
CA CYS A 409 -7.05 -10.37 -17.58
C CYS A 409 -7.90 -11.52 -17.00
N ARG A 410 -7.51 -12.78 -17.30
CA ARG A 410 -8.21 -13.97 -16.78
C ARG A 410 -8.23 -14.04 -15.26
N VAL A 411 -7.13 -13.65 -14.61
CA VAL A 411 -7.03 -13.69 -13.13
C VAL A 411 -7.85 -12.56 -12.51
N ILE A 412 -7.83 -11.34 -13.06
CA ILE A 412 -8.62 -10.21 -12.57
C ILE A 412 -10.10 -10.57 -12.49
N ALA A 413 -10.66 -11.18 -13.54
CA ALA A 413 -12.07 -11.57 -13.57
C ALA A 413 -12.41 -12.75 -12.64
N GLN A 414 -11.42 -13.55 -12.22
CA GLN A 414 -11.59 -14.63 -11.24
C GLN A 414 -11.51 -14.13 -9.79
N GLU A 415 -10.66 -13.13 -9.53
CA GLU A 415 -10.49 -12.54 -8.20
C GLU A 415 -11.58 -11.52 -7.87
N ASN A 416 -12.13 -10.85 -8.88
CA ASN A 416 -13.18 -9.85 -8.71
C ASN A 416 -14.36 -10.08 -9.66
N LEU A 417 -15.47 -10.55 -9.11
CA LEU A 417 -16.68 -10.90 -9.86
C LEU A 417 -17.43 -9.69 -10.45
N SER A 418 -17.14 -8.46 -10.03
CA SER A 418 -17.72 -7.26 -10.65
C SER A 418 -16.86 -6.68 -11.78
N ILE A 419 -15.67 -7.23 -12.03
CA ILE A 419 -14.77 -6.80 -13.10
C ILE A 419 -14.76 -7.83 -14.24
N PHE A 420 -15.20 -7.41 -15.41
CA PHE A 420 -15.19 -8.19 -16.64
C PHE A 420 -14.05 -7.73 -17.53
N THR A 421 -13.10 -8.62 -17.84
CA THR A 421 -12.00 -8.32 -18.74
C THR A 421 -12.20 -8.97 -20.10
N HIS A 422 -11.95 -8.23 -21.17
CA HIS A 422 -12.11 -8.67 -22.56
C HIS A 422 -10.82 -8.41 -23.32
N THR A 423 -10.25 -9.43 -23.96
CA THR A 423 -9.01 -9.27 -24.75
C THR A 423 -9.30 -9.33 -26.25
N ILE A 424 -8.85 -8.31 -26.99
CA ILE A 424 -8.98 -8.22 -28.44
C ILE A 424 -7.59 -8.07 -29.05
N ASP A 425 -7.14 -9.04 -29.84
CA ASP A 425 -5.85 -8.96 -30.53
C ASP A 425 -5.99 -8.58 -32.01
N ILE A 426 -5.27 -7.55 -32.44
CA ILE A 426 -5.37 -6.97 -33.78
C ILE A 426 -4.05 -7.06 -34.54
N ILE A 427 -4.10 -6.81 -35.84
CA ILE A 427 -2.91 -6.42 -36.61
C ILE A 427 -2.58 -4.96 -36.25
N HIS A 428 -1.31 -4.58 -36.21
CA HIS A 428 -0.94 -3.24 -35.80
C HIS A 428 -1.59 -2.19 -36.73
N PRO A 429 -2.19 -1.10 -36.20
CA PRO A 429 -2.95 -0.15 -37.00
C PRO A 429 -2.16 0.50 -38.13
N LEU A 430 -0.84 0.64 -37.98
CA LEU A 430 0.04 1.24 -38.98
C LEU A 430 0.47 0.29 -40.11
N ASP A 431 0.19 -1.03 -39.99
CA ASP A 431 0.52 -2.00 -41.05
C ASP A 431 -0.42 -1.89 -42.26
N GLY A 432 -1.48 -1.08 -42.18
CA GLY A 432 -2.35 -0.71 -43.31
C GLY A 432 -3.27 -1.82 -43.81
N VAL A 433 -3.35 -2.98 -43.15
CA VAL A 433 -4.20 -4.12 -43.58
C VAL A 433 -5.69 -3.77 -43.55
N LEU A 434 -6.11 -2.94 -42.59
CA LEU A 434 -7.45 -2.38 -42.50
C LEU A 434 -7.36 -0.88 -42.27
N PRO A 435 -8.17 -0.04 -42.93
CA PRO A 435 -8.26 1.37 -42.61
C PRO A 435 -8.62 1.57 -41.14
N GLN A 436 -7.92 2.46 -40.43
CA GLN A 436 -8.13 2.69 -38.99
C GLN A 436 -9.60 2.95 -38.66
N ALA A 437 -10.31 3.74 -39.48
CA ALA A 437 -11.74 4.00 -39.29
C ALA A 437 -12.61 2.72 -39.22
N ARG A 438 -12.33 1.74 -40.09
CA ARG A 438 -13.02 0.44 -40.07
C ARG A 438 -12.63 -0.39 -38.86
N LEU A 439 -11.36 -0.36 -38.46
CA LEU A 439 -10.91 -1.03 -37.24
C LEU A 439 -11.60 -0.43 -36.00
N THR A 440 -11.71 0.90 -35.93
CA THR A 440 -12.47 1.61 -34.89
C THR A 440 -13.92 1.13 -34.85
N ASP A 441 -14.59 0.99 -36.00
CA ASP A 441 -15.96 0.44 -36.06
C ASP A 441 -16.06 -0.97 -35.48
N ARG A 442 -15.08 -1.83 -35.78
CA ARG A 442 -15.06 -3.20 -35.23
C ARG A 442 -14.87 -3.23 -33.73
N LEU A 443 -13.95 -2.43 -33.20
CA LEU A 443 -13.73 -2.34 -31.75
C LEU A 443 -14.98 -1.81 -31.03
N MET A 444 -15.60 -0.77 -31.57
CA MET A 444 -16.86 -0.26 -31.04
C MET A 444 -17.98 -1.31 -31.05
N ALA A 445 -18.04 -2.15 -32.07
CA ALA A 445 -19.00 -3.25 -32.14
C ALA A 445 -18.71 -4.36 -31.11
N GLU A 446 -17.44 -4.63 -30.77
CA GLU A 446 -17.10 -5.54 -29.66
C GLU A 446 -17.53 -4.95 -28.32
N PHE A 447 -17.25 -3.67 -28.08
CA PHE A 447 -17.54 -3.02 -26.80
C PHE A 447 -19.04 -3.01 -26.44
N THR A 448 -19.89 -3.15 -27.46
CA THR A 448 -21.35 -3.14 -27.33
C THR A 448 -21.97 -4.55 -27.33
N HIS A 449 -21.44 -5.49 -28.11
CA HIS A 449 -22.07 -6.80 -28.33
C HIS A 449 -21.36 -7.99 -27.66
N GLY A 450 -20.20 -7.79 -27.04
CA GLY A 450 -19.21 -8.86 -26.82
C GLY A 450 -18.89 -9.33 -25.39
N PRO A 451 -19.76 -9.36 -24.36
CA PRO A 451 -19.28 -9.69 -23.02
C PRO A 451 -18.99 -11.18 -22.73
N ASN A 452 -19.18 -12.11 -23.68
CA ASN A 452 -19.19 -13.56 -23.39
C ASN A 452 -18.03 -14.37 -24.02
N GLU A 453 -17.09 -13.75 -24.74
CA GLU A 453 -16.02 -14.49 -25.44
C GLU A 453 -14.68 -14.38 -24.70
N LEU A 454 -13.97 -15.51 -24.54
CA LEU A 454 -12.71 -15.59 -23.78
C LEU A 454 -11.61 -14.68 -24.34
N ALA A 455 -11.47 -14.68 -25.67
CA ALA A 455 -10.54 -13.83 -26.40
C ALA A 455 -10.99 -13.70 -27.86
N VAL A 456 -10.86 -12.50 -28.41
CA VAL A 456 -11.20 -12.18 -29.80
C VAL A 456 -9.93 -11.76 -30.53
N ALA A 457 -9.85 -12.06 -31.82
CA ALA A 457 -8.80 -11.52 -32.67
C ALA A 457 -9.34 -11.07 -34.03
N TYR A 458 -8.76 -9.98 -34.55
CA TYR A 458 -9.02 -9.48 -35.89
C TYR A 458 -7.80 -9.69 -36.78
N ARG A 459 -8.00 -10.37 -37.92
CA ARG A 459 -6.98 -10.61 -38.96
C ARG A 459 -7.54 -10.20 -40.31
N GLY A 460 -7.18 -8.99 -40.74
CA GLY A 460 -7.89 -8.31 -41.83
C GLY A 460 -9.38 -8.21 -41.49
N ASN A 461 -10.26 -8.40 -42.49
CA ASN A 461 -11.71 -8.32 -42.29
C ASN A 461 -12.32 -9.65 -41.77
N LYS A 462 -11.65 -10.33 -40.84
CA LYS A 462 -12.14 -11.58 -40.22
C LYS A 462 -12.03 -11.49 -38.70
N ARG A 463 -13.12 -11.88 -38.02
CA ARG A 463 -13.21 -12.02 -36.57
C ARG A 463 -12.96 -13.47 -36.19
N TRP A 464 -12.12 -13.68 -35.20
CA TRP A 464 -11.75 -14.99 -34.67
C TRP A 464 -11.99 -15.03 -33.17
N VAL A 465 -12.42 -16.17 -32.66
CA VAL A 465 -12.66 -16.40 -31.23
C VAL A 465 -11.85 -17.60 -30.77
N GLN A 466 -11.17 -17.47 -29.62
CA GLN A 466 -10.42 -18.55 -29.01
C GLN A 466 -11.38 -19.57 -28.39
N VAL A 467 -11.20 -20.84 -28.75
CA VAL A 467 -11.92 -21.97 -28.15
C VAL A 467 -10.94 -23.04 -27.71
N PHE A 468 -11.33 -23.84 -26.72
CA PHE A 468 -10.57 -25.01 -26.29
C PHE A 468 -11.31 -26.26 -26.72
N GLU A 469 -10.74 -26.99 -27.67
CA GLU A 469 -11.35 -28.20 -28.19
C GLU A 469 -10.69 -29.43 -27.55
N PRO A 470 -11.49 -30.40 -27.06
CA PRO A 470 -10.94 -31.65 -26.61
C PRO A 470 -10.26 -32.36 -27.78
N ILE A 471 -9.04 -32.83 -27.56
CA ILE A 471 -8.30 -33.64 -28.52
C ILE A 471 -7.98 -34.98 -27.88
N TYR A 472 -8.03 -36.04 -28.68
CA TYR A 472 -7.56 -37.35 -28.25
C TYR A 472 -6.11 -37.53 -28.67
N LEU A 473 -5.24 -37.87 -27.72
CA LEU A 473 -3.86 -38.23 -28.01
C LEU A 473 -3.66 -39.74 -27.88
N ASP A 474 -3.42 -40.39 -29.02
CA ASP A 474 -3.03 -41.79 -29.06
C ASP A 474 -1.77 -42.04 -28.22
N LYS A 475 -1.67 -43.25 -27.66
CA LYS A 475 -0.40 -43.69 -27.06
C LYS A 475 0.67 -43.64 -28.16
N PRO A 476 1.82 -42.99 -27.90
CA PRO A 476 2.86 -42.83 -28.91
C PRO A 476 3.31 -44.21 -29.42
N GLN A 477 3.17 -44.43 -30.73
CA GLN A 477 3.55 -45.69 -31.39
C GLN A 477 5.07 -45.85 -31.50
N SER A 478 5.81 -44.74 -31.46
CA SER A 478 7.27 -44.69 -31.47
C SER A 478 7.81 -44.14 -30.15
N ARG A 479 8.99 -44.62 -29.73
CA ARG A 479 9.68 -44.04 -28.58
C ARG A 479 10.06 -42.59 -28.90
N PRO A 480 9.93 -41.66 -27.95
CA PRO A 480 10.37 -40.29 -28.15
C PRO A 480 11.85 -40.23 -28.54
N THR A 481 12.23 -39.25 -29.36
CA THR A 481 13.57 -39.03 -29.91
C THR A 481 14.58 -38.47 -28.89
N TRP A 482 14.65 -39.10 -27.72
CA TRP A 482 15.74 -38.83 -26.79
C TRP A 482 17.01 -39.53 -27.27
N ARG A 483 18.15 -38.84 -27.12
CA ARG A 483 19.47 -39.41 -27.40
C ARG A 483 19.92 -40.25 -26.21
N GLN A 484 20.38 -41.47 -26.49
CA GLN A 484 21.13 -42.28 -25.52
C GLN A 484 22.39 -41.53 -25.10
N GLN A 485 22.67 -41.46 -23.80
CA GLN A 485 23.77 -40.69 -23.22
C GLN A 485 23.72 -39.19 -23.59
N GLY A 486 22.51 -38.66 -23.82
CA GLY A 486 22.30 -37.24 -24.11
C GLY A 486 22.52 -36.35 -22.88
N VAL A 487 23.00 -35.13 -23.12
CA VAL A 487 23.11 -34.10 -22.07
C VAL A 487 21.85 -33.22 -22.12
N TYR A 488 21.11 -33.15 -21.02
CA TYR A 488 19.86 -32.41 -20.90
C TYR A 488 19.91 -31.44 -19.70
N LEU A 489 19.47 -30.19 -19.92
CA LEU A 489 19.33 -29.19 -18.86
C LEU A 489 17.86 -29.12 -18.42
N ILE A 490 17.60 -29.28 -17.11
CA ILE A 490 16.27 -29.16 -16.52
C ILE A 490 16.25 -27.95 -15.58
N VAL A 491 15.66 -26.84 -16.04
CA VAL A 491 15.46 -25.64 -15.21
C VAL A 491 14.37 -25.94 -14.17
N GLY A 492 14.65 -25.73 -12.88
CA GLY A 492 13.75 -26.16 -11.80
C GLY A 492 13.75 -27.66 -11.52
N GLY A 493 14.82 -28.38 -11.89
CA GLY A 493 14.91 -29.85 -11.83
C GLY A 493 14.73 -30.51 -10.46
N LEU A 494 14.86 -29.76 -9.36
CA LEU A 494 14.62 -30.29 -8.01
C LEU A 494 13.13 -30.26 -7.60
N GLY A 495 12.26 -29.62 -8.38
CA GLY A 495 10.81 -29.68 -8.16
C GLY A 495 10.23 -31.05 -8.54
N ALA A 496 9.03 -31.38 -8.04
CA ALA A 496 8.41 -32.69 -8.26
C ALA A 496 8.39 -33.13 -9.74
N VAL A 497 7.91 -32.27 -10.63
CA VAL A 497 7.87 -32.54 -12.08
C VAL A 497 9.28 -32.70 -12.67
N GLY A 498 10.19 -31.79 -12.33
CA GLY A 498 11.58 -31.81 -12.80
C GLY A 498 12.32 -33.09 -12.38
N MET A 499 12.12 -33.52 -11.13
CA MET A 499 12.72 -34.74 -10.58
C MET A 499 12.17 -35.98 -11.26
N THR A 500 10.85 -36.05 -11.50
CA THR A 500 10.22 -37.17 -12.22
C THR A 500 10.76 -37.28 -13.65
N ILE A 501 10.87 -36.16 -14.38
CA ILE A 501 11.44 -36.15 -15.73
C ILE A 501 12.92 -36.56 -15.68
N GLY A 502 13.69 -36.01 -14.74
CA GLY A 502 15.11 -36.32 -14.57
C GLY A 502 15.37 -37.80 -14.26
N GLN A 503 14.57 -38.40 -13.37
CA GLN A 503 14.62 -39.83 -13.07
C GLN A 503 14.28 -40.68 -14.29
N HIS A 504 13.21 -40.31 -15.04
CA HIS A 504 12.82 -41.05 -16.24
C HIS A 504 13.93 -41.03 -17.30
N LEU A 505 14.53 -39.85 -17.53
CA LEU A 505 15.66 -39.72 -18.46
C LEU A 505 16.83 -40.58 -17.99
N ALA A 506 17.30 -40.42 -16.75
CA ALA A 506 18.47 -41.16 -16.23
C ALA A 506 18.30 -42.68 -16.21
N GLN A 507 17.06 -43.19 -16.07
CA GLN A 507 16.78 -44.63 -16.07
C GLN A 507 16.63 -45.22 -17.48
N THR A 508 16.24 -44.41 -18.47
CA THR A 508 15.77 -44.91 -19.77
C THR A 508 16.70 -44.52 -20.94
N TRP A 509 17.45 -43.41 -20.81
CA TRP A 509 18.20 -42.75 -21.88
C TRP A 509 19.57 -42.27 -21.40
#